data_AF-A0A424STS1-F1
#
_entry.id   AF-A0A424STS1-F1
#
_cell.length_a   1.000
_cell.length_b   1.000
_cell.length_c   1.000
_cell.angle_alpha   90.00
_cell.angle_beta   90.00
_cell.angle_gamma   90.00
#
_symmetry.space_group_name_H-M   'P 1'
#
loop_
_entity.id
_entity.type
_entity.pdbx_description
1 polymer ?
#
loop_
_entity_poly.entity_id
_entity_poly.type
_entity_poly.pdbx_seq_one_letter_code
_entity_poly.pdbx_strand_id
1 'polypeptide(L)'
;MSYSRWSHSPFYTYWCSSKAERKEDELFACHVDLESQVIITYEECKKIEDSLMSIKGKINQIKDDEEATELQGYIKEFISDVDHKYLTEIRGGQ
;
A
#
# COMPACT_ATOMS: atom_id res chain seq x y z
N MET A 1 -0.63 4.23 9.57
CA MET A 1 0.76 3.71 9.69
C MET A 1 1.53 4.16 8.46
N SER A 2 2.78 4.62 8.55
CA SER A 2 3.59 4.98 7.36
C SER A 2 4.60 3.89 7.04
N TYR A 3 4.71 3.47 5.78
CA TYR A 3 5.66 2.45 5.32
C TYR A 3 6.94 3.07 4.74
N SER A 4 6.85 4.30 4.23
CA SER A 4 8.01 5.04 3.71
C SER A 4 7.89 6.55 3.97
N ARG A 5 9.01 7.28 3.81
CA ARG A 5 9.07 8.75 3.91
C ARG A 5 10.06 9.29 2.87
N TRP A 6 9.78 10.49 2.37
CA TRP A 6 10.62 11.24 1.41
C TRP A 6 12.12 11.29 1.74
N SER A 7 12.49 11.28 3.03
CA SER A 7 13.89 11.31 3.46
C SER A 7 14.67 10.02 3.16
N HIS A 8 13.97 8.90 2.90
CA HIS A 8 14.58 7.58 2.73
C HIS A 8 14.11 6.84 1.47
N SER A 9 13.04 7.31 0.82
CA SER A 9 12.47 6.73 -0.40
C SER A 9 11.90 7.84 -1.28
N PRO A 10 11.88 7.69 -2.62
CA PRO A 10 11.17 8.58 -3.53
C PRO A 10 9.65 8.55 -3.34
N PHE A 11 9.12 7.61 -2.54
CA PHE A 11 7.70 7.50 -2.25
C PHE A 11 7.41 7.90 -0.81
N TYR A 12 6.27 8.55 -0.60
CA TYR A 12 5.66 8.64 0.73
C TYR A 12 4.41 7.78 0.79
N THR A 13 4.52 6.65 1.50
CA THR A 13 3.48 5.62 1.56
C THR A 13 2.92 5.44 2.96
N TYR A 14 1.61 5.27 3.06
CA TYR A 14 0.95 5.04 4.33
C TYR A 14 -0.39 4.32 4.15
N TRP A 15 -0.77 3.59 5.19
CA TRP A 15 -2.13 3.10 5.36
C TRP A 15 -3.02 4.30 5.69
N CYS A 16 -3.87 4.68 4.74
CA CYS A 16 -4.88 5.70 4.92
C CYS A 16 -6.01 5.09 5.77
N SER A 17 -6.01 5.45 7.05
CA SER A 17 -7.05 5.07 8.02
C SER A 17 -8.38 5.74 7.62
N SER A 18 -9.05 5.16 6.64
CA SER A 18 -10.42 5.54 6.28
C SER A 18 -11.40 4.84 7.22
N LYS A 19 -12.66 5.30 7.26
CA LYS A 19 -13.75 4.57 7.95
C LYS A 19 -14.18 3.35 7.13
N ALA A 20 -13.22 2.57 6.62
CA ALA A 20 -13.51 1.35 5.87
C ALA A 20 -14.33 0.41 6.76
N GLU A 21 -15.53 0.04 6.30
CA GLU A 21 -16.38 -0.93 7.00
C GLU A 21 -15.91 -2.37 6.74
N ARG A 22 -15.14 -2.56 5.66
CA ARG A 22 -14.63 -3.85 5.23
C ARG A 22 -13.14 -3.79 4.97
N LYS A 23 -12.50 -4.94 5.18
CA LYS A 23 -11.08 -5.16 4.92
C LYS A 23 -10.68 -4.82 3.48
N GLU A 24 -11.53 -5.15 2.52
CA GLU A 24 -11.25 -4.94 1.09
C GLU A 24 -11.19 -3.47 0.71
N ASP A 25 -11.82 -2.60 1.49
CA ASP A 25 -11.93 -1.15 1.26
C ASP A 25 -10.81 -0.36 1.97
N GLU A 26 -9.90 -1.03 2.71
CA GLU A 26 -8.74 -0.37 3.31
C GLU A 26 -7.83 0.21 2.22
N LEU A 27 -7.26 1.39 2.47
CA LEU A 27 -6.61 2.19 1.44
C LEU A 27 -5.11 2.33 1.70
N PHE A 28 -4.32 1.97 0.70
CA PHE A 28 -2.91 2.29 0.59
C PHE A 28 -2.74 3.59 -0.20
N ALA A 29 -2.18 4.61 0.43
CA ALA A 29 -1.83 5.87 -0.22
C ALA A 29 -0.34 5.88 -0.55
N CYS A 30 -0.01 6.23 -1.79
CA CYS A 30 1.35 6.40 -2.29
C CYS A 30 1.49 7.77 -2.94
N HIS A 31 2.22 8.67 -2.32
CA HIS A 31 2.64 9.91 -2.96
C HIS A 31 3.90 9.67 -3.77
N VAL A 32 3.82 9.99 -5.06
CA VAL A 32 4.92 9.87 -6.04
C VAL A 32 5.64 11.19 -6.26
N ASP A 33 4.99 12.30 -5.89
CA ASP A 33 5.58 13.64 -5.77
C ASP A 33 4.76 14.43 -4.72
N LEU A 34 5.01 15.74 -4.59
CA LEU A 34 4.30 16.59 -3.61
C LEU A 34 2.83 16.86 -3.96
N GLU A 35 2.45 16.69 -5.22
CA GLU A 35 1.13 17.06 -5.77
C GLU A 35 0.30 15.83 -6.15
N SER A 36 0.96 14.72 -6.48
CA SER A 36 0.38 13.50 -7.02
C SER A 36 0.41 12.38 -5.99
N GLN A 37 -0.76 11.78 -5.77
CA GLN A 37 -0.90 10.54 -5.01
C GLN A 37 -1.69 9.51 -5.81
N VAL A 38 -1.34 8.26 -5.61
CA VAL A 38 -2.10 7.10 -6.06
C VAL A 38 -2.67 6.42 -4.82
N ILE A 39 -3.99 6.23 -4.80
CA ILE A 39 -4.68 5.48 -3.76
C ILE A 39 -5.09 4.14 -4.37
N ILE A 40 -4.79 3.07 -3.65
CA ILE A 40 -5.03 1.69 -4.06
C ILE A 40 -5.76 0.98 -2.93
N THR A 41 -6.83 0.25 -3.23
CA THR A 41 -7.53 -0.55 -2.20
C THR A 41 -6.73 -1.79 -1.83
N TYR A 42 -6.99 -2.36 -0.65
CA TYR A 42 -6.43 -3.66 -0.26
C TYR A 42 -6.70 -4.73 -1.31
N GLU A 43 -7.91 -4.78 -1.87
CA GLU A 43 -8.26 -5.75 -2.92
C GLU A 43 -7.38 -5.57 -4.18
N GLU A 44 -7.15 -4.32 -4.58
CA GLU A 44 -6.26 -4.02 -5.69
C GLU A 44 -4.79 -4.34 -5.38
N CYS A 45 -4.32 -4.02 -4.17
CA CYS A 45 -2.98 -4.37 -3.69
C CYS A 45 -2.74 -5.89 -3.80
N LYS A 46 -3.69 -6.73 -3.36
CA LYS A 46 -3.62 -8.20 -3.49
C LYS A 46 -3.52 -8.69 -4.94
N LYS A 47 -4.09 -7.94 -5.90
CA LYS A 47 -4.05 -8.31 -7.33
C LYS A 47 -2.70 -7.98 -7.97
N ILE A 48 -1.96 -7.01 -7.44
CA ILE A 48 -0.73 -6.50 -8.05
C ILE A 48 0.55 -6.86 -7.28
N GLU A 49 0.45 -7.29 -6.01
CA GLU A 49 1.60 -7.46 -5.11
C GLU A 49 2.70 -8.40 -5.62
N ASP A 50 2.39 -9.34 -6.51
CA ASP A 50 3.35 -10.34 -7.01
C ASP A 50 3.94 -10.01 -8.39
N SER A 51 3.59 -8.86 -8.98
CA SER A 51 4.03 -8.47 -10.32
C SER A 51 4.54 -7.03 -10.36
N LEU A 52 5.86 -6.87 -10.53
CA LEU A 52 6.48 -5.55 -10.74
C LEU A 52 5.88 -4.83 -11.95
N MET A 53 5.54 -5.57 -13.02
CA MET A 53 4.88 -5.00 -14.19
C MET A 53 3.49 -4.44 -13.85
N SER A 54 2.72 -5.13 -13.02
CA SER A 54 1.40 -4.66 -12.58
C SER A 54 1.52 -3.42 -11.69
N ILE A 55 2.52 -3.38 -10.80
CA ILE A 55 2.81 -2.23 -9.95
C ILE A 55 3.17 -1.01 -10.80
N LYS A 56 4.08 -1.17 -11.76
CA LYS A 56 4.44 -0.11 -12.72
C LYS A 56 3.25 0.37 -13.56
N GLY A 57 2.37 -0.54 -13.97
CA GLY A 57 1.15 -0.19 -14.71
C GLY A 57 0.12 0.55 -13.86
N LYS A 58 0.08 0.32 -12.54
CA LYS A 58 -0.80 1.04 -11.62
C LYS A 58 -0.22 2.41 -11.23
N ILE A 59 1.10 2.51 -11.13
CA ILE A 59 1.82 3.73 -10.75
C ILE A 59 2.84 4.06 -11.84
N ASN A 60 2.37 4.81 -12.84
CA ASN A 60 3.12 5.15 -14.04
C ASN A 60 4.35 6.05 -13.79
N GLN A 61 4.53 6.56 -12.57
CA GLN A 61 5.65 7.44 -12.20
C GLN A 61 6.91 6.66 -11.76
N ILE A 62 6.81 5.34 -11.62
CA ILE A 62 7.95 4.48 -11.30
C ILE A 62 8.93 4.45 -12.48
N LYS A 63 10.19 4.76 -12.22
CA LYS A 63 11.22 4.93 -13.24
C LYS A 63 11.95 3.65 -13.60
N ASP A 64 12.15 2.77 -12.62
CA ASP A 64 12.97 1.57 -12.77
C ASP A 64 12.45 0.39 -11.94
N ASP A 65 13.12 -0.77 -12.05
CA ASP A 65 12.76 -1.98 -11.33
C ASP A 65 13.09 -1.90 -9.82
N GLU A 66 14.04 -1.06 -9.40
CA GLU A 66 14.40 -0.89 -7.99
C GLU A 66 13.29 -0.14 -7.24
N GLU A 67 12.81 0.97 -7.80
CA GLU A 67 11.65 1.71 -7.27
C GLU A 67 10.40 0.82 -7.23
N ALA A 68 10.17 -0.01 -8.25
CA ALA A 68 9.06 -0.97 -8.26
C ALA A 68 9.18 -2.03 -7.15
N THR A 69 10.40 -2.52 -6.90
CA THR A 69 10.68 -3.52 -5.87
C THR A 69 10.53 -2.93 -4.48
N GLU A 70 10.99 -1.71 -4.27
CA GLU A 70 10.80 -0.99 -3.00
C GLU A 70 9.30 -0.82 -2.70
N LEU A 71 8.54 -0.35 -3.69
CA LEU A 71 7.11 -0.15 -3.53
C LEU A 71 6.34 -1.47 -3.36
N GLN A 72 6.77 -2.53 -4.02
CA GLN A 72 6.25 -3.88 -3.79
C GLN A 72 6.40 -4.30 -2.32
N GLY A 73 7.54 -3.99 -1.71
CA GLY A 73 7.79 -4.22 -0.28
C GLY A 73 6.75 -3.50 0.58
N TYR A 74 6.54 -2.20 0.34
CA TYR A 74 5.55 -1.40 1.09
C TYR A 74 4.12 -1.90 0.92
N ILE A 75 3.75 -2.33 -0.29
CA ILE A 75 2.44 -2.94 -0.55
C ILE A 75 2.26 -4.23 0.27
N LYS A 76 3.30 -5.08 0.33
CA LYS A 76 3.27 -6.33 1.11
C LYS A 76 3.20 -6.08 2.61
N GLU A 77 3.94 -5.10 3.12
CA GLU A 77 3.84 -4.66 4.52
C GLU A 77 2.43 -4.16 4.86
N PHE A 78 1.84 -3.33 4.00
CA PHE A 78 0.46 -2.87 4.14
C PHE A 78 -0.55 -4.02 4.20
N ILE A 79 -0.46 -4.98 3.27
CA ILE A 79 -1.33 -6.16 3.26
C ILE A 79 -1.22 -6.94 4.56
N SER A 80 0.02 -7.17 5.05
CA SER A 80 0.28 -7.88 6.30
C SER A 80 -0.33 -7.16 7.51
N ASP A 81 -0.20 -5.84 7.57
CA ASP A 81 -0.77 -5.02 8.65
C ASP A 81 -2.31 -5.05 8.64
N VAL A 82 -2.93 -4.94 7.47
CA VAL A 82 -4.39 -5.06 7.31
C VAL A 82 -4.85 -6.46 7.73
N ASP A 83 -4.17 -7.52 7.26
CA ASP A 83 -4.46 -8.90 7.64
C ASP A 83 -4.40 -9.07 9.16
N HIS A 84 -3.37 -8.51 9.81
CA HIS A 84 -3.19 -8.60 11.25
C HIS A 84 -4.29 -7.87 12.03
N LYS A 85 -4.65 -6.63 11.63
CA LYS A 85 -5.73 -5.86 12.27
C LYS A 85 -7.05 -6.62 12.24
N TYR A 86 -7.48 -7.07 11.06
CA TYR A 86 -8.79 -7.74 10.94
C TYR A 86 -8.79 -9.13 11.57
N LEU A 87 -7.66 -9.85 11.59
CA LEU A 87 -7.55 -11.12 12.32
C LEU A 87 -7.65 -10.91 13.84
N THR A 88 -7.05 -9.84 14.37
CA THR A 88 -7.06 -9.53 15.81
C THR A 88 -8.41 -8.97 16.26
N GLU A 89 -9.06 -8.12 15.47
CA GLU A 89 -10.41 -7.61 15.77
C GLU A 89 -11.45 -8.74 15.82
N ILE A 90 -11.36 -9.74 14.92
CA ILE A 90 -12.23 -10.93 14.96
C ILE A 90 -12.02 -11.75 16.26
N ARG A 91 -10.80 -11.77 16.80
CA ARG A 91 -10.44 -12.55 18.00
C ARG A 91 -10.64 -11.80 19.31
N GLY A 92 -10.63 -10.47 19.28
CA GLY A 92 -10.77 -9.60 20.45
C GLY A 92 -12.22 -9.32 20.87
N GLY A 93 -13.20 -9.77 20.09
CA GLY A 93 -14.62 -9.76 20.48
C GLY A 93 -14.94 -10.93 21.42
N GLN A 94 -14.56 -10.80 22.70
CA GLN A 94 -14.91 -11.77 23.74
C GLN A 94 -15.37 -11.07 25.02
#